data_AF-A0A2E6ZJK4-F1
#
_entry.id   AF-A0A2E6ZJK4-F1
#
_cell.length_a   1.000
_cell.length_b   1.000
_cell.length_c   1.000
_cell.angle_alpha   90.00
_cell.angle_beta   90.00
_cell.angle_gamma   90.00
#
_symmetry.space_group_name_H-M   'P 1'
#
loop_
_entity.id
_entity.type
_entity.pdbx_description
1 polymer ?
#
loop_
_entity_poly.entity_id
_entity_poly.type
_entity_poly.pdbx_seq_one_letter_code
_entity_poly.pdbx_strand_id
1 'polypeptide(L)'
;MLDIFIMNMGGHDDNVAKLTTQFPHAKIIRWTTHDNCMRKAAQMSRTNGFWLIASCCDYTCFDFDWRPVPWESEMIHCWASGKEEQGDTFWMPKQVAQYQGQLKDFEWIFWHPEPRYRLDVPVYQYSDQDIVKHLDVVCPTPYGIWSSDHKEQYDLCLWNQPKITSLNRSNSLTAIPRQALSHLSTQIYDYPALDYKEDFESPPMDVVFVDNGEPCAEENWIALKESLLDHENEIHRVSGINGRVNAYHECAKRSNTPWYFWVSAKLRVNQMFDWSWQPDYWQRPKHYIFHANNKTTGLKYGHMALISYFKRHVLANNGVGLDFTLDSPHEVVPLDSGTANYTYSELSAWRTAFRETIKLCDAQAKQPSFDNEHRLNAWLNKGEGINGNWSIQGAKDARKYYDEVSGNLDRLRLSYDWKWLKFHYESLHGPVPASQ
;
A
#
# COMPACT_ATOMS: atom_id res chain seq x y z
N MET A 1 -25.92 -2.90 -47.01
CA MET A 1 -24.81 -2.56 -46.09
C MET A 1 -25.46 -1.99 -44.83
N LEU A 2 -25.11 -2.51 -43.65
CA LEU A 2 -25.63 -1.96 -42.38
C LEU A 2 -24.89 -0.68 -42.03
N ASP A 3 -25.52 0.21 -41.27
CA ASP A 3 -24.80 1.34 -40.69
C ASP A 3 -23.79 0.85 -39.64
N ILE A 4 -22.61 1.48 -39.61
CA ILE A 4 -21.54 1.19 -38.65
C ILE A 4 -21.21 2.48 -37.90
N PHE A 5 -21.11 2.37 -36.57
CA PHE A 5 -20.75 3.46 -35.68
C PHE A 5 -19.52 3.07 -34.86
N ILE A 6 -18.52 3.94 -34.85
CA ILE A 6 -17.29 3.75 -34.08
C ILE A 6 -17.38 4.58 -32.81
N MET A 7 -17.46 3.93 -31.65
CA MET A 7 -17.27 4.56 -30.34
C MET A 7 -15.78 4.89 -30.18
N ASN A 8 -15.42 6.15 -30.39
CA ASN A 8 -14.07 6.62 -30.13
C ASN A 8 -13.86 6.80 -28.62
N MET A 9 -13.19 5.81 -28.02
CA MET A 9 -12.83 5.74 -26.60
C MET A 9 -11.65 6.67 -26.24
N GLY A 10 -10.89 7.12 -27.25
CA GLY A 10 -9.63 7.83 -27.12
C GLY A 10 -8.42 6.91 -26.93
N GLY A 11 -7.23 7.38 -27.30
CA GLY A 11 -5.95 6.66 -27.11
C GLY A 11 -5.62 5.59 -28.14
N HIS A 12 -6.49 5.34 -29.12
CA HIS A 12 -6.30 4.33 -30.17
C HIS A 12 -6.56 4.91 -31.57
N ASP A 13 -5.99 6.09 -31.86
CA ASP A 13 -6.27 6.84 -33.09
C ASP A 13 -5.88 6.08 -34.36
N ASP A 14 -4.81 5.29 -34.31
CA ASP A 14 -4.41 4.41 -35.41
C ASP A 14 -5.49 3.36 -35.74
N ASN A 15 -6.13 2.79 -34.71
CA ASN A 15 -7.21 1.83 -34.91
C ASN A 15 -8.47 2.53 -35.45
N VAL A 16 -8.75 3.76 -35.00
CA VAL A 16 -9.84 4.57 -35.59
C VAL A 16 -9.58 4.84 -37.07
N ALA A 17 -8.34 5.18 -37.45
CA ALA A 17 -7.96 5.40 -38.84
C ALA A 17 -8.10 4.12 -39.69
N LYS A 18 -7.66 2.97 -39.16
CA LYS A 18 -7.83 1.65 -39.79
C LYS A 18 -9.30 1.32 -40.02
N LEU A 19 -10.15 1.47 -38.99
CA LEU A 19 -11.59 1.20 -39.07
C LEU A 19 -12.29 2.15 -40.03
N THR A 20 -11.92 3.43 -40.08
CA THR A 20 -12.48 4.40 -41.02
C THR A 20 -12.06 4.11 -42.46
N THR A 21 -10.86 3.58 -42.66
CA THR A 21 -10.40 3.12 -43.98
C THR A 21 -11.17 1.88 -44.43
N GLN A 22 -11.39 0.92 -43.52
CA GLN A 22 -12.16 -0.30 -43.78
C GLN A 22 -13.64 -0.01 -44.01
N PHE A 23 -14.21 0.96 -43.29
CA PHE A 23 -15.61 1.35 -43.36
C PHE A 23 -15.73 2.86 -43.62
N PRO A 24 -15.56 3.33 -44.88
CA PRO A 24 -15.59 4.77 -45.20
C PRO A 24 -16.93 5.46 -44.92
N HIS A 25 -18.01 4.68 -44.73
CA HIS A 25 -19.35 5.17 -44.38
C HIS A 25 -19.62 5.18 -42.87
N ALA A 26 -18.70 4.66 -42.07
CA ALA A 26 -18.86 4.60 -40.61
C ALA A 26 -18.87 6.01 -40.01
N LYS A 27 -19.70 6.20 -38.99
CA LYS A 27 -19.77 7.46 -38.24
C LYS A 27 -19.07 7.31 -36.91
N ILE A 28 -18.23 8.29 -36.57
CA ILE A 28 -17.51 8.30 -35.30
C ILE A 28 -18.34 9.00 -34.24
N ILE A 29 -18.53 8.36 -33.09
CA ILE A 29 -19.20 8.89 -31.91
C ILE A 29 -18.16 8.97 -30.79
N ARG A 30 -17.94 10.17 -30.23
CA ARG A 30 -17.08 10.32 -29.05
C ARG A 30 -17.71 9.60 -27.86
N TRP A 31 -16.95 8.72 -27.22
CA TRP A 31 -17.43 7.96 -26.08
C TRP A 31 -17.59 8.83 -24.84
N THR A 32 -18.69 8.57 -24.12
CA THR A 32 -18.92 9.07 -22.75
C THR A 32 -19.34 7.92 -21.86
N THR A 33 -20.31 7.13 -22.31
CA THR A 33 -20.79 5.88 -21.72
C THR A 33 -21.30 4.99 -22.85
N HIS A 34 -21.33 3.68 -22.61
CA HIS A 34 -21.91 2.71 -23.55
C HIS A 34 -23.36 3.06 -23.90
N ASP A 35 -24.22 3.28 -22.90
CA ASP A 35 -25.64 3.61 -23.10
C ASP A 35 -25.83 4.88 -23.97
N ASN A 36 -25.04 5.93 -23.75
CA ASN A 36 -25.15 7.16 -24.55
C ASN A 36 -24.76 6.92 -26.02
N CYS A 37 -23.66 6.18 -26.26
CA CYS A 37 -23.24 5.82 -27.61
C CYS A 37 -24.28 4.96 -28.33
N MET A 38 -24.83 3.96 -27.64
CA MET A 38 -25.89 3.09 -28.16
C MET A 38 -27.12 3.89 -28.59
N ARG A 39 -27.60 4.81 -27.73
CA ARG A 39 -28.75 5.66 -28.07
C ARG A 39 -28.48 6.58 -29.26
N LYS A 40 -27.31 7.21 -29.30
CA LYS A 40 -26.92 8.08 -30.42
C LYS A 40 -26.84 7.30 -31.73
N ALA A 41 -26.20 6.14 -31.73
CA ALA A 41 -26.11 5.28 -32.89
C ALA A 41 -27.50 4.84 -33.38
N ALA A 42 -28.38 4.41 -32.46
CA ALA A 42 -29.75 4.00 -32.79
C ALA A 42 -30.57 5.13 -33.43
N GLN A 43 -30.47 6.35 -32.91
CA GLN A 43 -31.13 7.53 -33.47
C GLN A 43 -30.59 7.93 -34.85
N MET A 44 -29.29 7.75 -35.07
CA MET A 44 -28.62 8.10 -36.32
C MET A 44 -28.73 7.02 -37.41
N SER A 45 -29.12 5.80 -37.03
CA SER A 45 -29.20 4.64 -37.91
C SER A 45 -30.39 4.75 -38.88
N ARG A 46 -30.12 4.44 -40.14
CA ARG A 46 -31.08 4.38 -41.25
C ARG A 46 -31.45 2.95 -41.60
N THR A 47 -30.67 1.97 -41.16
CA THR A 47 -30.90 0.54 -41.39
C THR A 47 -31.71 -0.11 -40.26
N ASN A 48 -32.29 -1.28 -40.52
CA ASN A 48 -33.11 -1.98 -39.51
C ASN A 48 -32.29 -2.51 -38.32
N GLY A 49 -30.99 -2.73 -38.53
CA GLY A 49 -30.00 -2.96 -37.47
C GLY A 49 -28.69 -2.27 -37.81
N PHE A 50 -27.80 -2.11 -36.85
CA PHE A 50 -26.52 -1.42 -37.03
C PHE A 50 -25.44 -2.02 -36.14
N TRP A 51 -24.19 -1.78 -36.51
CA TRP A 51 -23.03 -2.11 -35.69
C TRP A 51 -22.59 -0.90 -34.87
N LEU A 52 -22.30 -1.12 -33.60
CA LEU A 52 -21.61 -0.18 -32.73
C LEU A 52 -20.35 -0.86 -32.20
N ILE A 53 -19.18 -0.33 -32.58
CA ILE A 53 -17.87 -0.93 -32.29
C ILE A 53 -16.97 0.04 -31.56
N ALA A 54 -16.12 -0.45 -30.66
CA ALA A 54 -15.22 0.39 -29.88
C ALA A 54 -13.84 0.54 -30.52
N SER A 55 -13.28 1.75 -30.47
CA SER A 55 -11.92 1.99 -30.98
C SER A 55 -10.84 1.22 -30.21
N CYS A 56 -11.13 0.71 -29.02
CA CYS A 56 -10.21 -0.06 -28.20
C CYS A 56 -10.22 -1.57 -28.48
N CYS A 57 -10.96 -2.07 -29.49
CA CYS A 57 -10.98 -3.50 -29.83
C CYS A 57 -10.32 -3.79 -31.18
N ASP A 58 -9.69 -4.96 -31.30
CA ASP A 58 -9.19 -5.47 -32.58
C ASP A 58 -10.27 -6.25 -33.34
N TYR A 59 -10.54 -5.82 -34.56
CA TYR A 59 -11.56 -6.37 -35.45
C TYR A 59 -10.98 -7.08 -36.69
N THR A 60 -9.67 -7.35 -36.72
CA THR A 60 -8.99 -7.91 -37.91
C THR A 60 -9.65 -9.20 -38.43
N CYS A 61 -10.22 -10.02 -37.54
CA CYS A 61 -10.89 -11.29 -37.89
C CYS A 61 -12.40 -11.26 -37.59
N PHE A 62 -13.01 -10.09 -37.47
CA PHE A 62 -14.43 -9.98 -37.11
C PHE A 62 -15.34 -9.98 -38.34
N ASP A 63 -16.38 -10.80 -38.31
CA ASP A 63 -17.37 -10.89 -39.38
C ASP A 63 -18.46 -9.82 -39.22
N PHE A 64 -18.33 -8.72 -39.96
CA PHE A 64 -19.34 -7.65 -40.01
C PHE A 64 -20.55 -7.98 -40.92
N ASP A 65 -20.49 -9.08 -41.68
CA ASP A 65 -21.61 -9.58 -42.48
C ASP A 65 -22.55 -10.48 -41.68
N TRP A 66 -22.15 -10.89 -40.46
CA TRP A 66 -23.01 -11.59 -39.53
C TRP A 66 -24.36 -10.88 -39.31
N ARG A 67 -25.45 -11.66 -39.25
CA ARG A 67 -26.80 -11.20 -38.96
C ARG A 67 -27.44 -12.14 -37.95
N PRO A 68 -28.33 -11.64 -37.07
CA PRO A 68 -29.10 -12.51 -36.21
C PRO A 68 -30.07 -13.35 -37.03
N VAL A 69 -30.38 -14.52 -36.50
CA VAL A 69 -31.50 -15.33 -36.97
C VAL A 69 -32.84 -14.59 -36.71
N PRO A 70 -33.91 -14.88 -37.47
CA PRO A 70 -35.14 -14.09 -37.41
C PRO A 70 -35.74 -13.89 -36.01
N TRP A 71 -35.68 -14.92 -35.15
CA TRP A 71 -36.21 -14.86 -33.78
C TRP A 71 -35.31 -14.10 -32.79
N GLU A 72 -34.07 -13.79 -33.15
CA GLU A 72 -33.14 -12.96 -32.37
C GLU A 72 -33.03 -11.53 -32.94
N SER A 73 -33.74 -11.23 -34.03
CA SER A 73 -33.59 -9.98 -34.76
C SER A 73 -33.97 -8.71 -34.00
N GLU A 74 -34.65 -8.84 -32.86
CA GLU A 74 -35.01 -7.75 -31.95
C GLU A 74 -34.13 -7.69 -30.69
N MET A 75 -33.14 -8.57 -30.58
CA MET A 75 -32.20 -8.64 -29.45
C MET A 75 -30.97 -7.76 -29.68
N ILE A 76 -30.39 -7.23 -28.60
CA ILE A 76 -29.05 -6.65 -28.64
C ILE A 76 -28.05 -7.81 -28.60
N HIS A 77 -27.15 -7.88 -29.57
CA HIS A 77 -26.05 -8.85 -29.53
C HIS A 77 -24.80 -8.13 -29.06
N CYS A 78 -24.19 -8.61 -27.98
CA CYS A 78 -22.97 -8.08 -27.41
C CYS A 78 -21.88 -9.15 -27.46
N TRP A 79 -20.72 -8.83 -28.02
CA TRP A 79 -19.55 -9.70 -27.99
C TRP A 79 -18.63 -9.27 -26.86
N ALA A 80 -18.19 -10.24 -26.05
CA ALA A 80 -17.21 -10.04 -24.98
C ALA A 80 -15.94 -9.32 -25.49
N SER A 81 -15.23 -8.62 -24.62
CA SER A 81 -14.01 -7.89 -24.99
C SER A 81 -12.96 -7.97 -23.89
N GLY A 82 -11.77 -8.46 -24.24
CA GLY A 82 -10.74 -8.81 -23.28
C GLY A 82 -11.23 -9.93 -22.35
N LYS A 83 -11.01 -9.75 -21.04
CA LYS A 83 -11.56 -10.62 -19.98
C LYS A 83 -13.00 -10.26 -19.56
N GLU A 84 -13.58 -9.20 -20.11
CA GLU A 84 -14.91 -8.74 -19.74
C GLU A 84 -16.01 -9.41 -20.58
N GLU A 85 -16.95 -10.08 -19.91
CA GLU A 85 -18.17 -10.60 -20.54
C GLU A 85 -19.01 -9.46 -21.14
N GLN A 86 -19.06 -8.33 -20.43
CA GLN A 86 -19.63 -7.08 -20.90
C GLN A 86 -18.66 -6.38 -21.85
N GLY A 87 -18.63 -6.84 -23.09
CA GLY A 87 -17.72 -6.30 -24.10
C GLY A 87 -18.15 -4.97 -24.69
N ASP A 88 -17.43 -4.55 -25.74
CA ASP A 88 -17.56 -3.21 -26.33
C ASP A 88 -17.95 -3.27 -27.83
N THR A 89 -18.48 -4.41 -28.27
CA THR A 89 -18.87 -4.67 -29.67
C THR A 89 -20.32 -5.11 -29.72
N PHE A 90 -21.12 -4.40 -30.53
CA PHE A 90 -22.57 -4.59 -30.55
C PHE A 90 -23.14 -4.64 -31.96
N TRP A 91 -24.09 -5.56 -32.14
CA TRP A 91 -25.10 -5.47 -33.16
C TRP A 91 -26.41 -5.13 -32.46
N MET A 92 -27.11 -4.12 -32.97
CA MET A 92 -28.33 -3.64 -32.34
C MET A 92 -29.43 -3.43 -33.37
N PRO A 93 -30.68 -3.81 -33.05
CA PRO A 93 -31.84 -3.46 -33.85
C PRO A 93 -32.16 -1.98 -33.64
N LYS A 94 -32.68 -1.31 -34.66
CA LYS A 94 -33.00 0.12 -34.61
C LYS A 94 -34.04 0.46 -33.52
N GLN A 95 -34.91 -0.50 -33.20
CA GLN A 95 -35.99 -0.40 -32.24
C GLN A 95 -35.50 -0.06 -30.83
N VAL A 96 -34.23 -0.37 -30.49
CA VAL A 96 -33.62 0.00 -29.19
C VAL A 96 -33.66 1.52 -28.93
N ALA A 97 -33.78 2.34 -29.97
CA ALA A 97 -33.98 3.79 -29.83
C ALA A 97 -35.25 4.16 -29.04
N GLN A 98 -36.25 3.27 -29.00
CA GLN A 98 -37.55 3.50 -28.34
C GLN A 98 -37.55 3.05 -26.87
N TYR A 99 -36.52 2.33 -26.42
CA TYR A 99 -36.43 1.83 -25.07
C TYR A 99 -36.08 2.94 -24.06
N GLN A 100 -36.90 3.07 -23.02
CA GLN A 100 -36.79 4.16 -22.03
C GLN A 100 -35.97 3.80 -20.77
N GLY A 101 -35.65 2.52 -20.53
CA GLY A 101 -34.77 2.08 -19.44
C GLY A 101 -33.29 2.13 -19.81
N GLN A 102 -32.38 1.74 -18.90
CA GLN A 102 -30.95 1.63 -19.23
C GLN A 102 -30.73 0.44 -20.18
N LEU A 103 -30.00 0.64 -21.28
CA LEU A 103 -29.84 -0.42 -22.30
C LEU A 103 -29.07 -1.65 -21.79
N LYS A 104 -28.32 -1.51 -20.69
CA LYS A 104 -27.68 -2.63 -20.00
C LYS A 104 -28.66 -3.56 -19.29
N ASP A 105 -29.84 -3.04 -18.93
CA ASP A 105 -30.92 -3.76 -18.26
C ASP A 105 -31.98 -4.20 -19.30
N PHE A 106 -31.65 -4.09 -20.60
CA PHE A 106 -32.55 -4.53 -21.66
C PHE A 106 -32.75 -6.04 -21.56
N GLU A 107 -34.01 -6.46 -21.49
CA GLU A 107 -34.41 -7.84 -21.18
C GLU A 107 -33.90 -8.87 -22.20
N TRP A 108 -33.51 -8.41 -23.40
CA TRP A 108 -33.13 -9.24 -24.53
C TRP A 108 -31.72 -8.91 -25.04
N ILE A 109 -30.71 -9.07 -24.19
CA ILE A 109 -29.30 -9.06 -24.60
C ILE A 109 -28.81 -10.49 -24.80
N PHE A 110 -28.33 -10.78 -26.00
CA PHE A 110 -27.62 -12.02 -26.32
C PHE A 110 -26.11 -11.79 -26.17
N TRP A 111 -25.49 -12.53 -25.25
CA TRP A 111 -24.06 -12.46 -24.98
C TRP A 111 -23.29 -13.50 -25.81
N HIS A 112 -22.47 -13.02 -26.73
CA HIS A 112 -21.56 -13.85 -27.50
C HIS A 112 -20.27 -14.05 -26.69
N PRO A 113 -19.88 -15.30 -26.39
CA PRO A 113 -18.73 -15.57 -25.53
C PRO A 113 -17.39 -15.35 -26.22
N GLU A 114 -17.36 -15.16 -27.55
CA GLU A 114 -16.12 -15.04 -28.33
C GLU A 114 -15.46 -13.67 -28.14
N PRO A 115 -14.43 -13.56 -27.26
CA PRO A 115 -13.95 -12.25 -26.85
C PRO A 115 -13.18 -11.57 -27.98
N ARG A 116 -13.37 -10.26 -28.11
CA ARG A 116 -12.51 -9.41 -28.94
C ARG A 116 -11.32 -8.97 -28.11
N TYR A 117 -10.12 -9.03 -28.67
CA TYR A 117 -8.95 -8.52 -27.97
C TYR A 117 -9.09 -7.00 -27.78
N ARG A 118 -8.95 -6.53 -26.54
CA ARG A 118 -8.82 -5.11 -26.23
C ARG A 118 -7.37 -4.70 -26.41
N LEU A 119 -7.18 -3.58 -27.10
CA LEU A 119 -5.87 -2.97 -27.28
C LEU A 119 -5.37 -2.42 -25.95
N ASP A 120 -4.07 -2.55 -25.74
CA ASP A 120 -3.37 -2.14 -24.52
C ASP A 120 -3.66 -0.68 -24.15
N VAL A 121 -3.88 -0.45 -22.85
CA VAL A 121 -3.98 0.89 -22.28
C VAL A 121 -2.60 1.39 -21.84
N PRO A 122 -2.42 2.71 -21.70
CA PRO A 122 -1.18 3.27 -21.15
C PRO A 122 -0.93 2.76 -19.73
N VAL A 123 0.31 2.33 -19.50
CA VAL A 123 0.85 1.98 -18.20
C VAL A 123 1.80 3.09 -17.73
N TYR A 124 1.46 3.74 -16.62
CA TYR A 124 2.22 4.79 -15.97
C TYR A 124 3.06 4.19 -14.84
N GLN A 125 4.36 4.03 -15.09
CA GLN A 125 5.28 3.49 -14.09
C GLN A 125 5.87 4.60 -13.22
N TYR A 126 6.01 4.34 -11.92
CA TYR A 126 6.62 5.26 -10.96
C TYR A 126 7.57 4.53 -10.01
N SER A 127 8.79 5.03 -9.85
CA SER A 127 9.84 4.40 -9.05
C SER A 127 10.06 5.05 -7.68
N ASP A 128 9.23 6.04 -7.35
CA ASP A 128 9.30 6.74 -6.07
C ASP A 128 8.24 6.27 -5.06
N GLN A 129 7.43 5.27 -5.42
CA GLN A 129 6.42 4.64 -4.57
C GLN A 129 5.33 5.60 -4.08
N ASP A 130 5.20 6.76 -4.73
CA ASP A 130 4.25 7.81 -4.36
C ASP A 130 3.32 8.07 -5.54
N ILE A 131 2.34 7.18 -5.73
CA ILE A 131 1.42 7.21 -6.90
C ILE A 131 0.79 8.59 -7.10
N VAL A 132 0.51 9.30 -6.01
CA VAL A 132 -0.16 10.62 -6.00
C VAL A 132 0.65 11.67 -6.77
N LYS A 133 1.99 11.58 -6.76
CA LYS A 133 2.86 12.47 -7.54
C LYS A 133 2.82 12.24 -9.05
N HIS A 134 2.28 11.10 -9.49
CA HIS A 134 2.25 10.67 -10.89
C HIS A 134 0.83 10.65 -11.48
N LEU A 135 -0.12 11.31 -10.81
CA LEU A 135 -1.51 11.42 -11.27
C LEU A 135 -1.74 12.60 -12.22
N ASP A 136 -0.86 13.61 -12.22
CA ASP A 136 -0.94 14.78 -13.12
C ASP A 136 -0.47 14.41 -14.53
N VAL A 137 -1.27 13.59 -15.22
CA VAL A 137 -1.01 13.10 -16.57
C VAL A 137 -2.27 13.15 -17.42
N VAL A 138 -2.09 13.30 -18.73
CA VAL A 138 -3.18 13.17 -19.70
C VAL A 138 -3.39 11.69 -20.00
N CYS A 139 -4.48 11.11 -19.51
CA CYS A 139 -4.89 9.76 -19.88
C CYS A 139 -5.77 9.79 -21.14
N PRO A 140 -5.30 9.32 -22.31
CA PRO A 140 -6.06 9.42 -23.55
C PRO A 140 -7.17 8.36 -23.67
N THR A 141 -6.98 7.20 -23.04
CA THR A 141 -7.92 6.07 -22.96
C THR A 141 -8.96 6.27 -21.86
N PRO A 142 -10.02 5.44 -21.78
CA PRO A 142 -11.03 5.51 -20.71
C PRO A 142 -10.46 5.34 -19.29
N TYR A 143 -9.37 4.59 -19.15
CA TYR A 143 -8.60 4.38 -17.92
C TYR A 143 -7.14 4.10 -18.29
N GLY A 144 -6.26 4.23 -17.30
CA GLY A 144 -4.86 3.80 -17.40
C GLY A 144 -4.48 2.93 -16.22
N ILE A 145 -3.30 2.33 -16.29
CA ILE A 145 -2.77 1.46 -15.23
C ILE A 145 -1.55 2.15 -14.63
N TRP A 146 -1.54 2.33 -13.31
CA TRP A 146 -0.42 2.85 -12.55
C TRP A 146 0.27 1.69 -11.84
N SER A 147 1.59 1.62 -11.96
CA SER A 147 2.38 0.53 -11.39
C SER A 147 3.71 0.99 -10.85
N SER A 148 4.16 0.39 -9.75
CA SER A 148 5.39 0.80 -9.06
C SER A 148 6.65 0.05 -9.54
N ASP A 149 6.49 -1.10 -10.19
CA ASP A 149 7.54 -2.11 -10.33
C ASP A 149 7.47 -2.89 -11.65
N HIS A 150 6.28 -3.15 -12.20
CA HIS A 150 6.12 -3.94 -13.43
C HIS A 150 5.07 -3.36 -14.38
N LYS A 151 4.97 -3.90 -15.61
CA LYS A 151 3.94 -3.50 -16.58
C LYS A 151 2.96 -4.63 -16.75
N GLU A 152 1.71 -4.38 -16.41
CA GLU A 152 0.60 -5.30 -16.61
C GLU A 152 -0.53 -4.61 -17.36
N GLN A 153 -1.29 -5.43 -18.09
CA GLN A 153 -2.53 -5.01 -18.73
C GLN A 153 -3.71 -5.59 -17.95
N TYR A 154 -4.79 -4.82 -17.89
CA TYR A 154 -6.01 -5.19 -17.19
C TYR A 154 -7.20 -4.62 -17.92
N ASP A 155 -8.22 -5.46 -18.12
CA ASP A 155 -9.45 -5.07 -18.79
C ASP A 155 -10.46 -4.55 -17.78
N LEU A 156 -10.62 -3.23 -17.66
CA LEU A 156 -11.63 -2.66 -16.76
C LEU A 156 -13.05 -2.80 -17.36
N CYS A 157 -14.05 -3.11 -16.55
CA CYS A 157 -15.46 -3.01 -16.94
C CYS A 157 -15.85 -1.55 -17.22
N LEU A 158 -16.25 -1.25 -18.46
CA LEU A 158 -16.59 0.11 -18.92
C LEU A 158 -18.10 0.42 -18.91
N TRP A 159 -18.93 -0.50 -18.44
CA TRP A 159 -20.40 -0.35 -18.41
C TRP A 159 -20.91 0.25 -17.10
N ASN A 160 -20.18 0.00 -16.02
CA ASN A 160 -20.56 0.40 -14.67
C ASN A 160 -20.03 1.79 -14.33
N GLN A 161 -20.47 2.32 -13.18
CA GLN A 161 -19.88 3.52 -12.62
C GLN A 161 -18.35 3.31 -12.50
N PRO A 162 -17.52 4.23 -13.03
CA PRO A 162 -16.07 4.03 -13.01
C PRO A 162 -15.55 4.00 -11.57
N LYS A 163 -14.85 2.91 -11.24
CA LYS A 163 -14.20 2.69 -9.95
C LYS A 163 -12.69 2.73 -10.14
N ILE A 164 -11.96 3.24 -9.16
CA ILE A 164 -10.53 2.96 -9.07
C ILE A 164 -10.39 1.53 -8.55
N THR A 165 -9.68 0.70 -9.29
CA THR A 165 -9.57 -0.73 -9.00
C THR A 165 -8.14 -1.06 -8.62
N SER A 166 -7.95 -1.50 -7.37
CA SER A 166 -6.71 -2.14 -6.97
C SER A 166 -6.63 -3.52 -7.63
N LEU A 167 -5.46 -3.87 -8.14
CA LEU A 167 -5.23 -5.14 -8.85
C LEU A 167 -4.38 -6.12 -8.03
N ASN A 168 -3.80 -5.66 -6.91
CA ASN A 168 -3.04 -6.49 -5.99
C ASN A 168 -3.17 -5.99 -4.55
N ARG A 169 -2.81 -6.85 -3.58
CA ARG A 169 -2.98 -6.57 -2.15
C ARG A 169 -2.30 -5.29 -1.64
N SER A 170 -1.16 -4.92 -2.21
CA SER A 170 -0.40 -3.70 -1.85
C SER A 170 -0.96 -2.42 -2.46
N ASN A 171 -1.93 -2.52 -3.37
CA ASN A 171 -2.41 -1.41 -4.20
C ASN A 171 -1.32 -0.78 -5.09
N SER A 172 -0.18 -1.46 -5.28
CA SER A 172 0.94 -0.96 -6.08
C SER A 172 0.65 -1.01 -7.58
N LEU A 173 -0.25 -1.90 -8.00
CA LEU A 173 -0.81 -2.00 -9.35
C LEU A 173 -2.29 -1.59 -9.31
N THR A 174 -2.63 -0.49 -9.99
CA THR A 174 -3.95 0.12 -9.90
C THR A 174 -4.47 0.57 -11.26
N ALA A 175 -5.70 0.20 -11.61
CA ALA A 175 -6.41 0.75 -12.75
C ALA A 175 -7.21 2.00 -12.32
N ILE A 176 -6.92 3.15 -12.93
CA ILE A 176 -7.54 4.43 -12.60
C ILE A 176 -8.34 4.94 -13.82
N PRO A 177 -9.67 5.10 -13.70
CA PRO A 177 -10.47 5.74 -14.74
C PRO A 177 -10.00 7.17 -14.98
N ARG A 178 -9.97 7.59 -16.24
CA ARG A 178 -9.55 8.93 -16.64
C ARG A 178 -10.30 10.04 -15.88
N GLN A 179 -11.60 9.84 -15.67
CA GLN A 179 -12.45 10.81 -14.96
C GLN A 179 -12.14 10.92 -13.46
N ALA A 180 -11.52 9.89 -12.86
CA ALA A 180 -11.19 9.90 -11.44
C ALA A 180 -9.99 10.80 -11.16
N LEU A 181 -9.08 11.00 -12.12
CA LEU A 181 -7.84 11.78 -11.96
C LEU A 181 -8.09 13.20 -11.43
N SER A 182 -9.14 13.88 -11.87
CA SER A 182 -9.47 15.23 -11.40
C SER A 182 -10.01 15.31 -9.97
N HIS A 183 -10.33 14.17 -9.34
CA HIS A 183 -10.80 14.09 -7.96
C HIS A 183 -9.68 13.78 -6.97
N LEU A 184 -8.49 13.39 -7.44
CA LEU A 184 -7.39 12.92 -6.61
C LEU A 184 -6.44 14.08 -6.31
N SER A 185 -6.20 14.36 -5.03
CA SER A 185 -5.28 15.44 -4.63
C SER A 185 -4.20 14.97 -3.67
N THR A 186 -4.59 14.19 -2.66
CA THR A 186 -3.70 13.82 -1.55
C THR A 186 -3.47 12.32 -1.44
N GLN A 187 -4.43 11.52 -1.88
CA GLN A 187 -4.46 10.06 -1.82
C GLN A 187 -5.47 9.50 -2.82
N ILE A 188 -5.38 8.22 -3.15
CA ILE A 188 -6.38 7.55 -4.02
C ILE A 188 -7.77 7.50 -3.36
N TYR A 189 -7.81 7.44 -2.02
CA TYR A 189 -9.04 7.45 -1.22
C TYR A 189 -9.86 8.75 -1.33
N ASP A 190 -9.36 9.79 -1.99
CA ASP A 190 -10.14 11.01 -2.28
C ASP A 190 -11.29 10.72 -3.28
N TYR A 191 -11.21 9.59 -4.00
CA TYR A 191 -12.28 9.13 -4.89
C TYR A 191 -13.22 8.13 -4.18
N PRO A 192 -14.55 8.34 -4.22
CA PRO A 192 -15.50 7.58 -3.40
C PRO A 192 -15.78 6.15 -3.89
N ALA A 193 -15.52 5.86 -5.17
CA ALA A 193 -15.87 4.58 -5.78
C ALA A 193 -14.61 3.74 -6.00
N LEU A 194 -14.37 2.81 -5.07
CA LEU A 194 -13.19 1.94 -5.05
C LEU A 194 -13.61 0.49 -5.29
N ASP A 195 -12.72 -0.30 -5.88
CA ASP A 195 -12.85 -1.74 -6.06
C ASP A 195 -11.51 -2.41 -5.74
N TYR A 196 -11.56 -3.63 -5.21
CA TYR A 196 -10.38 -4.37 -4.81
C TYR A 196 -10.38 -5.73 -5.48
N LYS A 197 -9.36 -5.97 -6.29
CA LYS A 197 -9.07 -7.24 -6.95
C LYS A 197 -7.71 -7.72 -6.48
N GLU A 198 -7.59 -9.02 -6.30
CA GLU A 198 -6.30 -9.69 -6.03
C GLU A 198 -5.97 -10.59 -7.22
N ASP A 199 -6.08 -10.01 -8.43
CA ASP A 199 -5.85 -10.72 -9.69
C ASP A 199 -4.34 -10.87 -9.98
N PHE A 200 -3.50 -10.08 -9.29
CA PHE A 200 -2.04 -10.10 -9.38
C PHE A 200 -1.40 -10.19 -8.00
N GLU A 201 -0.24 -10.81 -7.96
CA GLU A 201 0.55 -10.97 -6.74
C GLU A 201 1.16 -9.64 -6.26
N SER A 202 1.33 -9.52 -4.95
CA SER A 202 2.18 -8.48 -4.35
C SER A 202 3.47 -9.12 -3.86
N PRO A 203 4.65 -8.73 -4.38
CA PRO A 203 5.91 -9.29 -3.93
C PRO A 203 6.09 -9.16 -2.41
N PRO A 204 6.58 -10.19 -1.71
CA PRO A 204 6.81 -10.11 -0.27
C PRO A 204 7.88 -9.07 0.05
N MET A 205 7.75 -8.39 1.20
CA MET A 205 8.79 -7.48 1.70
C MET A 205 9.96 -8.26 2.31
N ASP A 206 11.16 -7.69 2.29
CA ASP A 206 12.28 -8.27 3.01
C ASP A 206 12.08 -8.13 4.52
N VAL A 207 12.69 -9.05 5.26
CA VAL A 207 12.76 -9.02 6.71
C VAL A 207 14.22 -8.82 7.12
N VAL A 208 14.50 -7.73 7.82
CA VAL A 208 15.84 -7.40 8.30
C VAL A 208 15.87 -7.49 9.82
N PHE A 209 16.54 -8.53 10.33
CA PHE A 209 16.84 -8.70 11.74
C PHE A 209 18.13 -7.95 12.10
N VAL A 210 18.10 -7.18 13.19
CA VAL A 210 19.28 -6.44 13.68
C VAL A 210 19.64 -6.81 15.10
N ASP A 211 20.93 -7.09 15.31
CA ASP A 211 21.48 -7.38 16.64
C ASP A 211 22.81 -6.65 16.87
N ASN A 212 23.12 -6.40 18.14
CA ASN A 212 24.38 -5.79 18.55
C ASN A 212 24.83 -6.36 19.90
N GLY A 213 24.84 -7.69 19.99
CA GLY A 213 25.30 -8.44 21.15
C GLY A 213 24.24 -8.67 22.25
N GLU A 214 22.96 -8.52 21.94
CA GLU A 214 21.90 -8.90 22.88
C GLU A 214 21.96 -10.40 23.22
N PRO A 215 21.89 -10.80 24.51
CA PRO A 215 21.94 -12.21 24.91
C PRO A 215 20.86 -13.10 24.28
N CYS A 216 19.71 -12.51 23.95
CA CYS A 216 18.56 -13.17 23.33
C CYS A 216 18.59 -13.22 21.80
N ALA A 217 19.60 -12.63 21.16
CA ALA A 217 19.60 -12.43 19.72
C ALA A 217 19.47 -13.76 18.96
N GLU A 218 20.18 -14.80 19.39
CA GLU A 218 20.14 -16.09 18.69
C GLU A 218 18.79 -16.80 18.87
N GLU A 219 18.22 -16.77 20.07
CA GLU A 219 16.92 -17.36 20.35
C GLU A 219 15.80 -16.68 19.52
N ASN A 220 15.82 -15.34 19.47
CA ASN A 220 14.84 -14.58 18.69
C ASN A 220 15.09 -14.68 17.17
N TRP A 221 16.35 -14.86 16.74
CA TRP A 221 16.68 -15.14 15.35
C TRP A 221 16.11 -16.50 14.89
N ILE A 222 16.24 -17.54 15.72
CA ILE A 222 15.62 -18.84 15.46
C ILE A 222 14.10 -18.70 15.37
N ALA A 223 13.48 -18.03 16.36
CA ALA A 223 12.04 -17.80 16.39
C ALA A 223 11.52 -17.03 15.16
N LEU A 224 12.29 -16.06 14.68
CA LEU A 224 11.96 -15.31 13.48
C LEU A 224 11.97 -16.21 12.24
N LYS A 225 13.03 -17.00 12.06
CA LYS A 225 13.11 -17.97 10.95
C LYS A 225 11.97 -18.99 10.99
N GLU A 226 11.64 -19.49 12.18
CA GLU A 226 10.51 -20.41 12.38
C GLU A 226 9.19 -19.77 11.94
N SER A 227 8.96 -18.50 12.29
CA SER A 227 7.75 -17.78 11.87
C SER A 227 7.66 -17.48 10.37
N LEU A 228 8.74 -17.72 9.61
CA LEU A 228 8.87 -17.44 8.19
C LEU A 228 8.98 -18.71 7.33
N LEU A 229 8.89 -19.92 7.91
CA LEU A 229 9.14 -21.18 7.19
C LEU A 229 8.25 -21.38 5.97
N ASP A 230 6.98 -20.96 6.05
CA ASP A 230 5.99 -21.09 4.98
C ASP A 230 5.79 -19.78 4.20
N HIS A 231 6.76 -18.86 4.27
CA HIS A 231 6.69 -17.55 3.65
C HIS A 231 7.86 -17.31 2.68
N GLU A 232 7.59 -16.54 1.62
CA GLU A 232 8.57 -16.23 0.57
C GLU A 232 9.46 -15.02 0.88
N ASN A 233 9.28 -14.37 2.03
CA ASN A 233 10.05 -13.18 2.40
C ASN A 233 11.54 -13.48 2.50
N GLU A 234 12.39 -12.65 1.88
CA GLU A 234 13.84 -12.76 2.07
C GLU A 234 14.25 -12.25 3.45
N ILE A 235 14.97 -13.07 4.20
CA ILE A 235 15.49 -12.70 5.52
C ILE A 235 16.96 -12.28 5.46
N HIS A 236 17.28 -11.21 6.16
CA HIS A 236 18.63 -10.68 6.31
C HIS A 236 18.96 -10.48 7.79
N ARG A 237 20.23 -10.68 8.14
CA ARG A 237 20.76 -10.38 9.48
C ARG A 237 21.85 -9.31 9.38
N VAL A 238 21.72 -8.27 10.20
CA VAL A 238 22.68 -7.17 10.32
C VAL A 238 23.16 -7.14 11.77
N SER A 239 24.47 -7.35 11.98
CA SER A 239 25.03 -7.50 13.32
C SER A 239 26.21 -6.55 13.57
N GLY A 240 26.35 -6.07 14.81
CA GLY A 240 27.57 -5.40 15.26
C GLY A 240 27.79 -3.98 14.71
N ILE A 241 26.75 -3.34 14.20
CA ILE A 241 26.86 -1.98 13.64
C ILE A 241 26.95 -0.94 14.76
N ASN A 242 28.04 -0.18 14.76
CA ASN A 242 28.24 0.89 15.73
C ASN A 242 27.41 2.13 15.37
N GLY A 243 26.60 2.59 16.33
CA GLY A 243 25.72 3.74 16.17
C GLY A 243 24.34 3.37 15.63
N ARG A 244 23.30 3.92 16.27
CA ARG A 244 21.90 3.63 15.97
C ARG A 244 21.50 4.01 14.53
N VAL A 245 21.87 5.21 14.08
CA VAL A 245 21.56 5.69 12.72
C VAL A 245 22.23 4.80 11.68
N ASN A 246 23.50 4.47 11.86
CA ASN A 246 24.23 3.55 10.98
C ASN A 246 23.56 2.18 10.92
N ALA A 247 23.12 1.63 12.05
CA ALA A 247 22.41 0.35 12.08
C ALA A 247 21.12 0.38 11.24
N TYR A 248 20.33 1.46 11.33
CA TYR A 248 19.14 1.61 10.49
C TYR A 248 19.48 1.76 9.00
N HIS A 249 20.50 2.56 8.67
CA HIS A 249 20.96 2.72 7.29
C HIS A 249 21.49 1.42 6.70
N GLU A 250 22.27 0.64 7.44
CA GLU A 250 22.75 -0.66 6.98
C GLU A 250 21.59 -1.65 6.78
N CYS A 251 20.57 -1.64 7.66
CA CYS A 251 19.37 -2.44 7.45
C CYS A 251 18.65 -2.05 6.14
N ALA A 252 18.45 -0.75 5.92
CA ALA A 252 17.79 -0.24 4.72
C ALA A 252 18.59 -0.52 3.43
N LYS A 253 19.92 -0.46 3.48
CA LYS A 253 20.79 -0.83 2.35
C LYS A 253 20.75 -2.33 2.05
N ARG A 254 20.57 -3.16 3.08
CA ARG A 254 20.59 -4.62 2.96
C ARG A 254 19.34 -5.18 2.28
N SER A 255 18.21 -4.50 2.43
CA SER A 255 16.93 -4.84 1.79
C SER A 255 16.91 -4.39 0.32
N ASN A 256 16.32 -5.23 -0.54
CA ASN A 256 16.05 -4.98 -1.95
C ASN A 256 14.65 -4.38 -2.19
N THR A 257 13.75 -4.46 -1.22
CA THR A 257 12.37 -3.96 -1.31
C THR A 257 12.22 -2.49 -0.88
N PRO A 258 11.22 -1.73 -1.39
CA PRO A 258 11.05 -0.32 -1.02
C PRO A 258 10.63 -0.11 0.44
N TRP A 259 9.86 -1.06 0.98
CA TRP A 259 9.59 -1.22 2.39
C TRP A 259 10.13 -2.57 2.86
N TYR A 260 10.61 -2.61 4.09
CA TYR A 260 11.10 -3.83 4.71
C TYR A 260 10.66 -3.90 6.16
N PHE A 261 10.42 -5.11 6.64
CA PHE A 261 10.20 -5.35 8.06
C PHE A 261 11.52 -5.29 8.81
N TRP A 262 11.61 -4.38 9.78
CA TRP A 262 12.74 -4.29 10.68
C TRP A 262 12.40 -4.94 12.01
N VAL A 263 13.24 -5.90 12.39
CA VAL A 263 13.06 -6.73 13.59
C VAL A 263 14.26 -6.55 14.50
N SER A 264 14.02 -5.98 15.69
CA SER A 264 15.05 -5.87 16.73
C SER A 264 15.33 -7.23 17.35
N ALA A 265 16.59 -7.51 17.69
CA ALA A 265 16.98 -8.69 18.46
C ALA A 265 16.27 -8.86 19.80
N LYS A 266 15.67 -7.77 20.33
CA LYS A 266 14.91 -7.74 21.58
C LYS A 266 13.44 -8.13 21.41
N LEU A 267 12.96 -8.30 20.18
CA LEU A 267 11.58 -8.70 19.92
C LEU A 267 11.53 -10.22 19.72
N ARG A 268 10.79 -10.91 20.60
CA ARG A 268 10.33 -12.27 20.29
C ARG A 268 9.10 -12.14 19.41
N VAL A 269 9.26 -12.39 18.11
CA VAL A 269 8.19 -12.23 17.14
C VAL A 269 7.04 -13.19 17.42
N ASN A 270 5.82 -12.71 17.22
CA ASN A 270 4.61 -13.52 17.24
C ASN A 270 4.66 -14.54 16.08
N GLN A 271 4.59 -15.84 16.39
CA GLN A 271 4.65 -16.90 15.38
C GLN A 271 3.50 -16.85 14.37
N MET A 272 2.40 -16.14 14.69
CA MET A 272 1.25 -15.93 13.80
C MET A 272 1.24 -14.52 13.19
N PHE A 273 2.37 -13.81 13.17
CA PHE A 273 2.44 -12.52 12.49
C PHE A 273 2.21 -12.69 11.00
N ASP A 274 1.39 -11.83 10.40
CA ASP A 274 1.10 -11.87 8.97
C ASP A 274 2.26 -11.26 8.16
N TRP A 275 3.18 -12.10 7.71
CA TRP A 275 4.31 -11.69 6.86
C TRP A 275 3.93 -11.33 5.43
N SER A 276 2.68 -11.61 5.03
CA SER A 276 2.11 -11.17 3.76
C SER A 276 1.45 -9.79 3.84
N TRP A 277 1.49 -9.14 5.01
CA TRP A 277 1.05 -7.75 5.16
C TRP A 277 1.86 -6.84 4.23
N GLN A 278 1.18 -5.87 3.60
CA GLN A 278 1.75 -4.95 2.62
C GLN A 278 1.52 -3.49 3.02
N PRO A 279 2.45 -2.57 2.71
CA PRO A 279 2.18 -1.15 2.80
C PRO A 279 1.14 -0.75 1.76
N ASP A 280 0.40 0.31 2.05
CA ASP A 280 -0.67 0.79 1.18
C ASP A 280 -0.16 1.86 0.22
N TYR A 281 0.02 1.49 -1.05
CA TYR A 281 0.51 2.38 -2.11
C TYR A 281 -0.50 3.46 -2.51
N TRP A 282 -1.77 3.37 -2.09
CA TRP A 282 -2.77 4.41 -2.31
C TRP A 282 -2.59 5.64 -1.42
N GLN A 283 -1.67 5.56 -0.46
CA GLN A 283 -1.30 6.64 0.43
C GLN A 283 0.12 7.11 0.15
N ARG A 284 0.47 8.29 0.69
CA ARG A 284 1.86 8.76 0.63
C ARG A 284 2.78 7.83 1.42
N PRO A 285 4.04 7.63 0.96
CA PRO A 285 4.99 6.78 1.65
C PRO A 285 5.22 7.17 3.11
N LYS A 286 5.26 6.18 4.00
CA LYS A 286 5.44 6.35 5.43
C LYS A 286 5.99 5.08 6.09
N HIS A 287 6.39 5.18 7.35
CA HIS A 287 6.69 4.03 8.20
C HIS A 287 5.40 3.46 8.82
N TYR A 288 5.39 2.15 9.09
CA TYR A 288 4.28 1.51 9.77
C TYR A 288 4.78 0.85 11.05
N ILE A 289 4.23 1.26 12.19
CA ILE A 289 4.64 0.86 13.53
C ILE A 289 3.62 -0.13 14.06
N PHE A 290 4.04 -1.37 14.28
CA PHE A 290 3.16 -2.40 14.81
C PHE A 290 3.04 -2.31 16.33
N HIS A 291 2.20 -3.14 16.94
CA HIS A 291 2.16 -3.28 18.39
C HIS A 291 3.07 -4.41 18.87
N ALA A 292 3.68 -4.24 20.04
CA ALA A 292 4.30 -5.33 20.78
C ALA A 292 3.86 -5.28 22.25
N ASN A 293 3.75 -6.46 22.85
CA ASN A 293 3.50 -6.62 24.28
C ASN A 293 4.81 -6.38 25.05
N ASN A 294 4.80 -5.41 25.96
CA ASN A 294 5.84 -5.22 26.96
C ASN A 294 5.39 -5.88 28.27
N LYS A 295 5.85 -7.12 28.52
CA LYS A 295 5.51 -7.88 29.73
C LYS A 295 5.96 -7.19 31.02
N THR A 296 7.05 -6.41 30.99
CA THR A 296 7.58 -5.73 32.18
C THR A 296 6.66 -4.62 32.66
N THR A 297 6.02 -3.88 31.74
CA THR A 297 5.12 -2.77 32.09
C THR A 297 3.63 -3.13 31.93
N GLY A 298 3.32 -4.24 31.26
CA GLY A 298 1.96 -4.63 30.87
C GLY A 298 1.37 -3.79 29.72
N LEU A 299 2.17 -2.94 29.06
CA LEU A 299 1.73 -2.10 27.95
C LEU A 299 1.73 -2.88 26.62
N LYS A 300 0.86 -2.49 25.69
CA LYS A 300 0.88 -2.96 24.29
C LYS A 300 0.82 -1.77 23.33
N TYR A 301 1.94 -1.46 22.68
CA TYR A 301 2.09 -0.34 21.74
C TYR A 301 3.41 -0.47 20.94
N GLY A 302 3.81 0.58 20.21
CA GLY A 302 4.99 0.58 19.31
C GLY A 302 6.38 0.45 19.95
N HIS A 303 6.51 0.40 21.28
CA HIS A 303 7.82 0.22 21.92
C HIS A 303 8.41 -1.17 21.63
N MET A 304 9.57 -1.18 20.98
CA MET A 304 10.29 -2.38 20.53
C MET A 304 9.48 -3.31 19.62
N ALA A 305 8.39 -2.79 19.04
CA ALA A 305 7.63 -3.52 18.05
C ALA A 305 8.40 -3.67 16.74
N LEU A 306 7.91 -4.59 15.91
CA LEU A 306 8.28 -4.65 14.51
C LEU A 306 7.86 -3.34 13.83
N ILE A 307 8.65 -2.89 12.85
CA ILE A 307 8.37 -1.67 12.08
C ILE A 307 8.55 -2.01 10.60
N SER A 308 7.59 -1.68 9.75
CA SER A 308 7.83 -1.63 8.31
C SER A 308 8.38 -0.25 7.96
N TYR A 309 9.67 -0.21 7.63
CA TYR A 309 10.33 1.04 7.27
C TYR A 309 10.31 1.24 5.76
N PHE A 310 9.79 2.39 5.33
CA PHE A 310 10.11 2.92 4.01
C PHE A 310 11.61 3.25 3.89
N LYS A 311 12.32 2.51 3.04
CA LYS A 311 13.77 2.57 2.86
C LYS A 311 14.28 3.98 2.58
N ARG A 312 13.58 4.75 1.74
CA ARG A 312 14.03 6.09 1.33
C ARG A 312 14.03 7.08 2.48
N HIS A 313 13.01 7.03 3.34
CA HIS A 313 12.96 7.85 4.55
C HIS A 313 14.08 7.47 5.53
N VAL A 314 14.33 6.16 5.71
CA VAL A 314 15.44 5.70 6.58
C VAL A 314 16.78 6.25 6.10
N LEU A 315 17.09 6.12 4.82
CA LEU A 315 18.37 6.57 4.24
C LEU A 315 18.52 8.09 4.26
N ALA A 316 17.43 8.85 4.18
CA ALA A 316 17.44 10.31 4.26
C ALA A 316 17.53 10.84 5.70
N ASN A 317 17.21 10.01 6.70
CA ASN A 317 17.14 10.43 8.09
C ASN A 317 18.52 10.40 8.78
N ASN A 318 18.92 11.54 9.34
CA ASN A 318 20.18 11.74 10.07
C ASN A 318 20.04 11.58 11.61
N GLY A 319 18.86 11.20 12.11
CA GLY A 319 18.58 10.98 13.53
C GLY A 319 18.64 12.27 14.36
N VAL A 320 17.96 13.32 13.92
CA VAL A 320 17.98 14.64 14.56
C VAL A 320 17.06 14.72 15.79
N GLY A 321 15.99 13.92 15.86
CA GLY A 321 15.05 13.93 16.97
C GLY A 321 15.30 12.88 18.05
N LEU A 322 14.33 12.77 18.96
CA LEU A 322 14.30 11.79 20.06
C LEU A 322 13.67 10.45 19.67
N ASP A 323 13.19 10.30 18.44
CA ASP A 323 12.84 8.99 17.89
C ASP A 323 13.11 8.95 16.39
N PHE A 324 14.06 8.09 15.98
CA PHE A 324 14.42 7.91 14.57
C PHE A 324 13.20 7.58 13.69
N THR A 325 12.24 6.81 14.20
CA THR A 325 11.05 6.44 13.42
C THR A 325 10.10 7.61 13.25
N LEU A 326 9.94 8.43 14.29
CA LEU A 326 8.94 9.51 14.31
C LEU A 326 9.43 10.78 13.60
N ASP A 327 10.72 10.85 13.26
CA ASP A 327 11.32 11.93 12.46
C ASP A 327 10.81 11.96 11.00
N SER A 328 10.12 10.91 10.55
CA SER A 328 9.53 10.79 9.21
C SER A 328 8.03 10.50 9.28
N PRO A 329 7.24 10.69 8.20
CA PRO A 329 5.84 10.27 8.15
C PRO A 329 5.68 8.81 8.59
N HIS A 330 4.70 8.55 9.45
CA HIS A 330 4.46 7.24 10.04
C HIS A 330 2.99 7.03 10.42
N GLU A 331 2.60 5.78 10.62
CA GLU A 331 1.29 5.37 11.09
C GLU A 331 1.39 4.14 12.01
N VAL A 332 0.42 3.97 12.90
CA VAL A 332 0.33 2.81 13.79
C VAL A 332 -0.57 1.75 13.18
N VAL A 333 -0.07 0.52 13.09
CA VAL A 333 -0.82 -0.66 12.67
C VAL A 333 -1.12 -1.49 13.92
N PRO A 334 -2.39 -1.61 14.37
CA PRO A 334 -2.73 -2.22 15.65
C PRO A 334 -2.66 -3.76 15.65
N LEU A 335 -1.74 -4.34 14.88
CA LEU A 335 -1.45 -5.78 14.81
C LEU A 335 -0.32 -6.15 15.78
N ASP A 336 -0.44 -7.33 16.40
CA ASP A 336 0.53 -7.81 17.37
C ASP A 336 1.74 -8.46 16.70
N SER A 337 2.87 -7.77 16.75
CA SER A 337 4.14 -8.23 16.22
C SER A 337 4.93 -9.13 17.18
N GLY A 338 4.57 -9.19 18.47
CA GLY A 338 5.26 -10.04 19.42
C GLY A 338 5.49 -9.43 20.79
N THR A 339 6.50 -9.95 21.49
CA THR A 339 6.82 -9.56 22.87
C THR A 339 8.20 -8.90 22.95
N ALA A 340 8.23 -7.70 23.52
CA ALA A 340 9.47 -6.98 23.81
C ALA A 340 10.17 -7.60 25.03
N ASN A 341 11.42 -8.00 24.85
CA ASN A 341 12.25 -8.58 25.88
C ASN A 341 13.56 -7.76 25.98
N TYR A 342 13.73 -7.01 27.08
CA TYR A 342 14.87 -6.10 27.22
C TYR A 342 15.53 -6.12 28.60
N THR A 343 15.00 -6.90 29.54
CA THR A 343 15.40 -6.86 30.95
C THR A 343 16.46 -7.91 31.34
N TYR A 344 17.27 -8.37 30.39
CA TYR A 344 18.29 -9.41 30.61
C TYR A 344 19.37 -9.04 31.63
N SER A 345 19.66 -7.75 31.78
CA SER A 345 20.57 -7.22 32.80
C SER A 345 20.03 -5.92 33.36
N GLU A 346 20.51 -5.55 34.54
CA GLU A 346 20.15 -4.29 35.22
C GLU A 346 20.32 -3.09 34.29
N LEU A 347 21.50 -2.96 33.68
CA LEU A 347 21.81 -1.88 32.73
C LEU A 347 20.94 -1.94 31.46
N SER A 348 20.56 -3.13 30.98
CA SER A 348 19.68 -3.24 29.80
C SER A 348 18.24 -2.82 30.11
N ALA A 349 17.72 -3.26 31.27
CA ALA A 349 16.41 -2.86 31.77
C ALA A 349 16.34 -1.34 31.98
N TRP A 350 17.31 -0.81 32.73
CA TRP A 350 17.41 0.60 33.06
C TRP A 350 17.55 1.47 31.82
N ARG A 351 18.49 1.18 30.91
CA ARG A 351 18.73 2.05 29.74
C ARG A 351 17.53 2.09 28.79
N THR A 352 16.81 0.96 28.67
CA THR A 352 15.65 0.87 27.80
C THR A 352 14.53 1.73 28.35
N ALA A 353 14.21 1.56 29.63
CA ALA A 353 13.19 2.35 30.32
C ALA A 353 13.54 3.84 30.34
N PHE A 354 14.81 4.17 30.59
CA PHE A 354 15.29 5.55 30.63
C PHE A 354 15.03 6.27 29.30
N ARG A 355 15.42 5.63 28.18
CA ARG A 355 15.22 6.19 26.84
C ARG A 355 13.74 6.35 26.48
N GLU A 356 12.95 5.30 26.70
CA GLU A 356 11.52 5.34 26.37
C GLU A 356 10.79 6.40 27.20
N THR A 357 11.12 6.50 28.49
CA THR A 357 10.51 7.48 29.38
C THR A 357 10.88 8.91 28.98
N ILE A 358 12.13 9.19 28.58
CA ILE A 358 12.51 10.51 28.03
C ILE A 358 11.61 10.90 26.85
N LYS A 359 11.38 9.98 25.90
CA LYS A 359 10.53 10.24 24.73
C LYS A 359 9.09 10.52 25.14
N LEU A 360 8.55 9.74 26.07
CA LEU A 360 7.19 9.92 26.57
C LEU A 360 7.04 11.22 27.38
N CYS A 361 8.05 11.62 28.15
CA CYS A 361 8.08 12.91 28.86
C CYS A 361 8.04 14.08 27.86
N ASP A 362 8.89 14.04 26.83
CA ASP A 362 8.95 15.06 25.78
C ASP A 362 7.63 15.14 24.99
N ALA A 363 7.10 13.98 24.59
CA ALA A 363 5.81 13.89 23.89
C ALA A 363 4.67 14.44 24.76
N GLN A 364 4.59 14.06 26.04
CA GLN A 364 3.55 14.56 26.95
C GLN A 364 3.67 16.07 27.21
N ALA A 365 4.88 16.61 27.29
CA ALA A 365 5.10 18.04 27.49
C ALA A 365 4.70 18.87 26.26
N LYS A 366 4.95 18.36 25.05
CA LYS A 366 4.63 19.05 23.78
C LYS A 366 3.18 18.85 23.34
N GLN A 367 2.67 17.64 23.46
CA GLN A 367 1.33 17.24 23.06
C GLN A 367 0.73 16.26 24.08
N PRO A 368 0.11 16.78 25.15
CA PRO A 368 -0.48 15.95 26.19
C PRO A 368 -1.55 14.99 25.65
N SER A 369 -1.53 13.74 26.09
CA SER A 369 -2.59 12.77 25.79
C SER A 369 -2.77 11.77 26.93
N PHE A 370 -3.99 11.23 27.05
CA PHE A 370 -4.29 10.17 28.02
C PHE A 370 -3.43 8.93 27.81
N ASP A 371 -3.12 8.59 26.56
CA ASP A 371 -2.25 7.45 26.22
C ASP A 371 -0.82 7.66 26.72
N ASN A 372 -0.26 8.86 26.51
CA ASN A 372 1.09 9.18 26.98
C ASN A 372 1.15 9.18 28.51
N GLU A 373 0.15 9.76 29.18
CA GLU A 373 0.05 9.72 30.65
C GLU A 373 -0.07 8.28 31.18
N HIS A 374 -0.94 7.46 30.59
CA HIS A 374 -1.10 6.06 30.95
C HIS A 374 0.22 5.28 30.79
N ARG A 375 0.91 5.46 29.66
CA ARG A 375 2.20 4.82 29.39
C ARG A 375 3.27 5.26 30.39
N LEU A 376 3.38 6.56 30.66
CA LEU A 376 4.30 7.10 31.67
C LEU A 376 4.03 6.51 33.06
N ASN A 377 2.77 6.46 33.46
CA ASN A 377 2.37 5.86 34.74
C ASN A 377 2.75 4.38 34.82
N ALA A 378 2.58 3.61 33.74
CA ALA A 378 3.01 2.21 33.71
C ALA A 378 4.53 2.08 33.82
N TRP A 379 5.31 2.85 33.05
CA TRP A 379 6.78 2.82 33.12
C TRP A 379 7.33 3.20 34.50
N LEU A 380 6.68 4.13 35.20
CA LEU A 380 7.11 4.61 36.52
C LEU A 380 6.74 3.67 37.67
N ASN A 381 5.77 2.77 37.48
CA ASN A 381 5.15 2.02 38.58
C ASN A 381 5.09 0.49 38.37
N LYS A 382 5.33 -0.01 37.16
CA LYS A 382 5.24 -1.45 36.83
C LYS A 382 6.59 -1.97 36.33
N GLY A 383 6.97 -3.14 36.83
CA GLY A 383 8.29 -3.74 36.61
C GLY A 383 8.27 -5.23 36.91
N GLU A 384 7.52 -5.99 36.11
CA GLU A 384 7.42 -7.45 36.25
C GLU A 384 8.62 -8.18 35.66
N GLY A 385 8.91 -9.37 36.20
CA GLY A 385 9.95 -10.26 35.71
C GLY A 385 11.37 -9.88 36.13
N ILE A 386 12.36 -10.56 35.53
CA ILE A 386 13.79 -10.35 35.81
C ILE A 386 14.17 -8.89 35.53
N ASN A 387 14.91 -8.28 36.47
CA ASN A 387 15.32 -6.87 36.44
C ASN A 387 14.18 -5.84 36.19
N GLY A 388 12.92 -6.20 36.44
CA GLY A 388 11.79 -5.28 36.28
C GLY A 388 11.88 -4.05 37.20
N ASN A 389 12.44 -4.20 38.40
CA ASN A 389 12.74 -3.07 39.30
C ASN A 389 13.71 -2.07 38.67
N TRP A 390 14.71 -2.54 37.90
CA TRP A 390 15.63 -1.67 37.17
C TRP A 390 14.96 -0.96 35.99
N SER A 391 13.91 -1.54 35.39
CA SER A 391 13.05 -0.84 34.43
C SER A 391 12.33 0.34 35.11
N ILE A 392 11.73 0.12 36.28
CA ILE A 392 11.10 1.21 37.06
C ILE A 392 12.13 2.28 37.42
N GLN A 393 13.30 1.87 37.91
CA GLN A 393 14.34 2.81 38.31
C GLN A 393 14.83 3.66 37.13
N GLY A 394 15.03 3.04 35.96
CA GLY A 394 15.38 3.75 34.72
C GLY A 394 14.34 4.78 34.31
N ALA A 395 13.05 4.46 34.44
CA ALA A 395 11.98 5.41 34.17
C ALA A 395 11.98 6.59 35.15
N LYS A 396 12.18 6.34 36.45
CA LYS A 396 12.25 7.39 37.48
C LYS A 396 13.45 8.31 37.27
N ASP A 397 14.61 7.75 36.97
CA ASP A 397 15.82 8.52 36.68
C ASP A 397 15.66 9.36 35.42
N ALA A 398 15.01 8.81 34.38
CA ALA A 398 14.70 9.56 33.16
C ALA A 398 13.75 10.73 33.41
N ARG A 399 12.72 10.56 34.25
CA ARG A 399 11.83 11.67 34.64
C ARG A 399 12.63 12.77 35.32
N LYS A 400 13.46 12.41 36.30
CA LYS A 400 14.32 13.37 37.02
C LYS A 400 15.27 14.09 36.07
N TYR A 401 15.96 13.36 35.20
CA TYR A 401 16.87 13.94 34.22
C TYR A 401 16.14 14.88 33.23
N TYR A 402 14.95 14.49 32.77
CA TYR A 402 14.13 15.33 31.89
C TYR A 402 13.78 16.68 32.54
N ASP A 403 13.40 16.66 33.81
CA ASP A 403 13.09 17.86 34.59
C ASP A 403 14.34 18.73 34.82
N GLU A 404 15.48 18.10 35.17
CA GLU A 404 16.78 18.76 35.36
C GLU A 404 17.26 19.52 34.12
N VAL A 405 17.07 18.94 32.92
CA VAL A 405 17.47 19.57 31.65
C VAL A 405 16.33 20.36 31.01
N SER A 406 15.16 20.41 31.65
CA SER A 406 13.97 21.16 31.21
C SER A 406 13.62 20.91 29.73
N GLY A 407 13.65 19.65 29.30
CA GLY A 407 13.32 19.27 27.92
C GLY A 407 14.36 19.67 26.86
N ASN A 408 15.58 20.10 27.24
CA ASN A 408 16.61 20.49 26.28
C ASN A 408 16.99 19.33 25.35
N LEU A 409 16.70 19.47 24.05
CA LEU A 409 16.85 18.40 23.07
C LEU A 409 18.28 17.85 22.98
N ASP A 410 19.30 18.72 22.95
CA ASP A 410 20.70 18.28 22.85
C ASP A 410 21.12 17.45 24.06
N ARG A 411 20.63 17.81 25.25
CA ARG A 411 20.84 17.03 26.48
C ARG A 411 20.07 15.71 26.47
N LEU A 412 18.82 15.71 26.02
CA LEU A 412 18.01 14.49 25.94
C LEU A 412 18.57 13.49 24.91
N ARG A 413 19.16 13.97 23.81
CA ARG A 413 19.81 13.12 22.80
C ARG A 413 21.04 12.37 23.32
N LEU A 414 21.63 12.78 24.44
CA LEU A 414 22.69 11.99 25.11
C LEU A 414 22.22 10.59 25.50
N SER A 415 20.90 10.41 25.71
CA SER A 415 20.29 9.09 25.94
C SER A 415 20.44 8.12 24.76
N TYR A 416 20.99 8.54 23.62
CA TYR A 416 21.30 7.67 22.49
C TYR A 416 22.72 7.12 22.53
N ASP A 417 23.61 7.75 23.28
CA ASP A 417 25.00 7.33 23.40
C ASP A 417 25.12 6.25 24.49
N TRP A 418 25.61 5.08 24.08
CA TRP A 418 25.76 3.93 24.97
C TRP A 418 26.82 4.14 26.05
N LYS A 419 27.90 4.87 25.75
CA LYS A 419 28.93 5.20 26.73
C LYS A 419 28.38 6.20 27.74
N TRP A 420 27.64 7.20 27.28
CA TRP A 420 26.99 8.17 28.16
C TRP A 420 25.98 7.50 29.09
N LEU A 421 25.10 6.65 28.56
CA LEU A 421 24.11 5.91 29.37
C LEU A 421 24.78 5.04 30.43
N LYS A 422 25.86 4.34 30.07
CA LYS A 422 26.62 3.53 31.02
C LYS A 422 27.24 4.41 32.11
N PHE A 423 27.92 5.48 31.74
CA PHE A 423 28.52 6.41 32.70
C PHE A 423 27.46 7.04 33.62
N HIS A 424 26.32 7.45 33.06
CA HIS A 424 25.23 8.03 33.82
C HIS A 424 24.63 7.03 34.81
N TYR A 425 24.38 5.80 34.37
CA TYR A 425 23.98 4.70 35.26
C TYR A 425 24.98 4.51 36.40
N GLU A 426 26.27 4.40 36.09
CA GLU A 426 27.32 4.16 37.08
C GLU A 426 27.46 5.31 38.08
N SER A 427 27.22 6.55 37.64
CA SER A 427 27.22 7.72 38.52
C SER A 427 26.07 7.74 39.53
N LEU A 428 24.94 7.12 39.18
CA LEU A 428 23.74 7.08 40.03
C LEU A 428 23.71 5.83 40.93
N HIS A 429 24.18 4.69 40.41
CA HIS A 429 23.94 3.37 41.00
C HIS A 429 25.21 2.58 41.31
N GLY A 430 26.39 3.10 40.97
CA GLY A 430 27.66 2.39 41.10
C GLY A 430 27.98 1.51 39.88
N PRO A 431 29.16 0.86 39.87
CA PRO A 431 29.64 0.13 38.70
C PRO A 431 28.68 -0.99 38.30
N VAL A 432 28.54 -1.20 36.99
CA VAL A 432 27.77 -2.33 36.46
C VAL A 432 28.39 -3.63 36.99
N PRO A 433 27.62 -4.53 37.62
CA PRO A 433 28.16 -5.81 38.06
C PRO A 433 28.86 -6.52 36.90
N ALA A 434 30.08 -7.01 37.11
CA ALA A 434 30.74 -7.84 36.12
C ALA A 434 29.83 -9.04 35.84
N SER A 435 29.45 -9.22 34.57
CA SER A 435 28.64 -10.36 34.14
C SER A 435 29.32 -11.66 34.56
N GLN A 436 28.65 -12.45 35.40
CA GLN A 436 28.99 -13.86 35.61
C GLN A 436 28.66 -14.67 34.37
#